data_AF-A0A396K6F4-F1
#
_entry.id   AF-A0A396K6F4-F1
#
_cell.length_a   1.000
_cell.length_b   1.000
_cell.length_c   1.000
_cell.angle_alpha   90.00
_cell.angle_beta   90.00
_cell.angle_gamma   90.00
#
_symmetry.space_group_name_H-M   'P 1'
#
loop_
_entity.id
_entity.type
_entity.pdbx_description
1 polymer ?
#
loop_
_entity_poly.entity_id
_entity_poly.type
_entity_poly.pdbx_seq_one_letter_code
_entity_poly.pdbx_strand_id
1 'polypeptide(L)'
;MKNILEQLYAGELVPAELKIEGNEEYETLCRRSLKEIENFTEKLDKENRKEFQNILDTYLELTYLEKRQSFCDGFRIGAGIMCEVFKERSCGVN
;
A
#
# COMPACT_ATOMS: atom_id res chain seq x y z
N MET A 1 -24.44 -12.34 -4.16
CA MET A 1 -23.10 -11.87 -3.78
C MET A 1 -22.18 -12.06 -4.97
N LYS A 2 -21.51 -11.00 -5.43
CA LYS A 2 -20.48 -11.13 -6.47
C LYS A 2 -19.26 -11.83 -5.89
N ASN A 3 -18.63 -12.70 -6.65
CA ASN A 3 -17.36 -13.29 -6.23
C ASN A 3 -16.20 -12.27 -6.39
N ILE A 4 -15.01 -12.61 -5.87
CA ILE A 4 -13.88 -11.69 -5.86
C ILE A 4 -13.42 -11.27 -7.26
N LEU A 5 -13.53 -12.15 -8.26
CA LEU A 5 -13.13 -11.85 -9.64
C LEU A 5 -14.11 -10.88 -10.31
N GLU A 6 -15.41 -11.05 -10.05
CA GLU A 6 -16.45 -10.14 -10.52
C GLU A 6 -16.31 -8.75 -9.89
N GLN A 7 -15.96 -8.68 -8.60
CA GLN A 7 -15.70 -7.42 -7.89
C GLN A 7 -14.45 -6.72 -8.44
N LEU A 8 -13.37 -7.46 -8.71
CA LEU A 8 -12.17 -6.92 -9.36
C LEU A 8 -12.48 -6.40 -10.78
N TYR A 9 -13.20 -7.17 -11.59
CA TYR A 9 -13.57 -6.77 -12.95
C TYR A 9 -14.45 -5.51 -12.97
N ALA A 10 -15.39 -5.40 -12.02
CA ALA A 10 -16.27 -4.25 -11.90
C ALA A 10 -15.59 -3.01 -11.26
N GLY A 11 -14.34 -3.13 -10.80
CA GLY A 11 -13.64 -2.05 -10.08
C GLY A 11 -14.18 -1.79 -8.67
N GLU A 12 -14.95 -2.72 -8.10
CA GLU A 12 -15.48 -2.62 -6.73
C GLU A 12 -14.41 -2.96 -5.68
N LEU A 13 -13.45 -3.80 -6.05
CA LEU A 13 -12.29 -4.12 -5.22
C LEU A 13 -11.04 -3.47 -5.82
N VAL A 14 -10.58 -2.39 -5.22
CA VAL A 14 -9.34 -1.71 -5.60
C VAL A 14 -8.40 -1.67 -4.38
N PRO A 15 -7.55 -2.71 -4.19
CA PRO A 15 -6.73 -2.83 -2.98
C PRO A 15 -5.84 -1.62 -2.69
N ALA A 16 -5.38 -0.93 -3.73
CA ALA A 16 -4.54 0.26 -3.61
C ALA A 16 -5.28 1.50 -3.06
N GLU A 17 -6.61 1.51 -3.13
CA GLU A 17 -7.46 2.62 -2.66
C GLU A 17 -8.11 2.33 -1.31
N LEU A 18 -7.91 1.14 -0.76
CA LEU A 18 -8.44 0.77 0.55
C LEU A 18 -7.80 1.66 1.62
N LYS A 19 -8.64 2.47 2.26
CA LYS A 19 -8.22 3.33 3.36
C LYS A 19 -8.00 2.50 4.62
N ILE A 20 -7.00 2.90 5.39
CA ILE A 20 -6.86 2.43 6.77
C ILE A 20 -7.88 3.23 7.60
N GLU A 21 -9.03 2.63 7.88
CA GLU A 21 -10.10 3.25 8.68
C GLU A 21 -10.07 2.74 10.12
N GLY A 22 -10.39 3.64 11.08
CA GLY A 22 -10.54 3.27 12.49
C GLY A 22 -9.21 2.98 13.21
N ASN A 23 -8.08 3.31 12.61
CA ASN A 23 -6.77 3.21 13.24
C ASN A 23 -6.31 4.59 13.75
N GLU A 24 -6.58 4.85 15.03
CA GLU A 24 -6.28 6.14 15.67
C GLU A 24 -4.78 6.48 15.66
N GLU A 25 -3.91 5.47 15.75
CA GLU A 25 -2.45 5.66 15.67
C GLU A 25 -2.05 6.14 14.28
N TYR A 26 -2.52 5.47 13.22
CA TYR A 26 -2.27 5.86 11.84
C TYR A 26 -2.76 7.29 11.56
N GLU A 27 -4.00 7.59 11.93
CA GLU A 27 -4.57 8.93 11.73
C GLU A 27 -3.78 10.01 12.48
N THR A 28 -3.34 9.71 13.71
CA THR A 28 -2.54 10.62 14.52
C THR A 28 -1.16 10.87 13.90
N LEU A 29 -0.51 9.81 13.41
CA LEU A 29 0.76 9.92 12.71
C LEU A 29 0.63 10.70 11.39
N CYS A 30 -0.43 10.49 10.62
CA CYS A 30 -0.70 11.27 9.40
C CYS A 30 -0.86 12.76 9.71
N ARG A 31 -1.68 13.12 10.70
CA ARG A 31 -1.86 14.51 11.13
C ARG A 31 -0.54 15.14 11.59
N ARG A 32 0.24 14.40 12.38
CA ARG A 32 1.55 14.86 12.87
C ARG A 32 2.53 15.10 11.70
N SER A 33 2.63 14.14 10.78
CA SER A 33 3.50 14.22 9.62
C SER A 33 3.19 15.43 8.74
N LEU A 34 1.91 15.67 8.42
CA LEU A 34 1.49 16.84 7.64
C LEU A 34 1.92 18.15 8.32
N LYS A 35 1.65 18.26 9.63
CA LYS A 35 2.03 19.45 10.40
C LYS A 35 3.54 19.66 10.46
N GLU A 36 4.32 18.59 10.62
CA GLU A 36 5.79 18.66 10.63
C GLU A 36 6.35 19.12 9.28
N ILE A 37 5.80 18.60 8.17
CA ILE A 37 6.17 18.99 6.81
C ILE A 37 5.82 20.47 6.58
N GLU A 38 4.59 20.89 6.86
CA GLU A 38 4.15 22.28 6.69
C GLU A 38 5.04 23.26 7.47
N ASN A 39 5.24 23.01 8.77
CA ASN A 39 6.09 23.85 9.63
C ASN A 39 7.54 23.94 9.14
N PHE A 40 8.06 22.88 8.51
CA PHE A 40 9.40 22.90 7.93
C PHE A 40 9.43 23.68 6.62
N THR A 41 8.48 23.42 5.71
CA THR A 41 8.36 24.11 4.43
C THR A 41 8.21 25.62 4.59
N GLU A 42 7.51 26.09 5.62
CA GLU A 42 7.37 27.53 5.93
C GLU A 42 8.71 28.25 6.20
N LYS A 43 9.71 27.54 6.72
CA LYS A 43 11.04 28.09 7.05
C LYS A 43 11.96 28.20 5.84
N LEU A 44 11.61 27.57 4.73
CA LEU A 44 12.41 27.52 3.52
C LEU A 44 12.09 28.71 2.60
N ASP A 45 13.08 29.19 1.87
CA ASP A 45 12.86 30.09 0.73
C ASP A 45 12.26 29.34 -0.48
N LYS A 46 11.94 30.08 -1.54
CA LYS A 46 11.25 29.52 -2.72
C LYS A 46 12.04 28.41 -3.43
N GLU A 47 13.37 28.53 -3.49
CA GLU A 47 14.22 27.56 -4.19
C GLU A 47 14.32 26.28 -3.36
N ASN A 48 14.65 26.42 -2.08
CA ASN A 48 14.73 25.30 -1.14
C ASN A 48 13.38 24.59 -0.95
N ARG A 49 12.25 25.30 -0.99
CA ARG A 49 10.91 24.69 -0.99
C ARG A 49 10.70 23.78 -2.20
N LYS A 50 11.13 24.23 -3.38
CA LYS A 50 11.00 23.46 -4.62
C LYS A 50 11.89 22.20 -4.57
N GLU A 51 13.12 22.33 -4.11
CA GLU A 51 14.02 21.18 -3.94
C GLU A 51 13.45 20.18 -2.93
N PHE A 52 12.94 20.66 -1.80
CA PHE A 52 12.33 19.80 -0.80
C PHE A 52 11.09 19.07 -1.34
N GLN A 53 10.24 19.76 -2.11
CA GLN A 53 9.09 19.10 -2.76
C GLN A 53 9.54 17.99 -3.71
N ASN A 54 10.57 18.22 -4.53
CA ASN A 54 11.09 17.18 -5.43
C ASN A 54 11.61 15.95 -4.66
N ILE A 55 12.22 16.16 -3.50
CA ILE A 55 12.68 15.06 -2.62
C ILE A 55 11.48 14.26 -2.11
N LEU A 56 10.43 14.95 -1.63
CA LEU A 56 9.20 14.28 -1.17
C LEU A 56 8.51 13.50 -2.29
N ASP A 57 8.43 14.07 -3.49
CA ASP A 57 7.84 13.41 -4.66
C ASP A 57 8.64 12.16 -5.04
N THR A 58 9.97 12.25 -5.06
CA THR A 58 10.86 11.09 -5.31
C THR A 58 10.66 10.01 -4.25
N TYR A 59 10.59 10.40 -2.98
CA TYR A 59 10.36 9.44 -1.88
C TYR A 59 8.99 8.76 -1.98
N LEU A 60 7.96 9.49 -2.41
CA LEU A 60 6.63 8.95 -2.66
C LEU A 60 6.64 7.93 -3.79
N GLU A 61 7.33 8.22 -4.91
CA GLU A 61 7.48 7.28 -6.02
C GLU A 61 8.21 5.99 -5.61
N LEU A 62 9.30 6.11 -4.85
CA LEU A 62 10.03 4.96 -4.30
C LEU A 62 9.13 4.12 -3.40
N THR A 63 8.42 4.77 -2.47
CA THR A 63 7.49 4.08 -1.56
C THR A 63 6.40 3.36 -2.35
N TYR A 64 5.85 3.98 -3.40
CA TYR A 64 4.87 3.33 -4.26
C TYR A 64 5.42 2.06 -4.93
N LEU A 65 6.63 2.11 -5.48
CA LEU A 65 7.28 0.95 -6.11
C LEU A 65 7.50 -0.19 -5.11
N GLU A 66 8.00 0.12 -3.91
CA GLU A 66 8.23 -0.86 -2.84
C GLU A 66 6.93 -1.51 -2.35
N LYS A 67 5.86 -0.71 -2.16
CA LYS A 67 4.55 -1.21 -1.72
C LYS A 67 3.92 -2.08 -2.79
N ARG A 68 4.01 -1.68 -4.07
CA ARG A 68 3.54 -2.49 -5.21
C ARG A 68 4.29 -3.82 -5.30
N GLN A 69 5.61 -3.80 -5.15
CA GLN A 69 6.41 -5.03 -5.15
C GLN A 69 6.03 -5.94 -3.99
N SER A 70 5.95 -5.40 -2.78
CA SER A 70 5.57 -6.13 -1.57
C SER A 70 4.16 -6.76 -1.69
N PHE A 71 3.21 -6.03 -2.27
CA PHE A 71 1.86 -6.54 -2.54
C PHE A 71 1.89 -7.73 -3.52
N CYS A 72 2.58 -7.58 -4.64
CA CYS A 72 2.72 -8.64 -5.64
C CYS A 72 3.40 -9.89 -5.06
N ASP A 73 4.47 -9.72 -4.29
CA ASP A 73 5.21 -10.82 -3.70
C ASP A 73 4.38 -11.52 -2.62
N GLY A 74 3.69 -10.76 -1.77
CA GLY A 74 2.75 -11.31 -0.78
C GLY A 74 1.66 -12.16 -1.44
N PHE A 75 1.08 -11.70 -2.56
CA PHE A 75 0.08 -12.46 -3.30
C PHE A 75 0.66 -13.75 -3.91
N ARG A 76 1.85 -13.69 -4.52
CA ARG A 76 2.53 -14.88 -5.07
C ARG A 76 2.86 -15.90 -3.99
N ILE A 77 3.38 -15.45 -2.84
CA ILE A 77 3.68 -16.32 -1.70
C ILE A 77 2.39 -16.97 -1.19
N GLY A 78 1.33 -16.18 -0.99
CA GLY A 78 0.03 -16.69 -0.56
C GLY A 78 -0.54 -17.75 -1.51
N ALA A 79 -0.49 -17.51 -2.82
CA ALA A 79 -0.91 -18.48 -3.82
C ALA A 79 -0.04 -19.76 -3.79
N GLY A 80 1.28 -19.63 -3.63
CA GLY A 80 2.20 -20.75 -3.49
C GLY A 80 1.86 -21.64 -2.29
N ILE A 81 1.63 -21.04 -1.12
CA ILE A 81 1.21 -21.75 0.11
C ILE A 81 -0.10 -22.52 -0.12
N MET A 82 -1.09 -21.88 -0.77
CA MET A 82 -2.37 -22.55 -1.07
C MET A 82 -2.15 -23.77 -1.98
N CYS A 83 -1.37 -23.62 -3.05
CA CYS A 83 -1.02 -24.72 -3.95
C CYS A 83 -0.37 -25.89 -3.21
N GLU A 84 0.56 -25.63 -2.29
CA GLU A 84 1.21 -26.65 -1.47
C GLU A 84 0.20 -27.40 -0.59
N VAL A 85 -0.58 -26.67 0.21
CA VAL A 85 -1.59 -27.23 1.13
C VAL A 85 -2.64 -28.07 0.40
N PHE A 86 -3.13 -27.60 -0.75
CA PHE A 86 -4.15 -28.33 -1.51
C PHE A 86 -3.59 -29.52 -2.30
N LYS A 87 -2.32 -29.48 -2.70
CA LYS A 87 -1.65 -30.61 -3.36
C LYS A 87 -1.52 -31.81 -2.40
N GLU A 88 -1.16 -31.60 -1.15
CA GLU A 88 -1.06 -32.67 -0.15
C GLU A 88 -2.41 -33.32 0.17
N ARG A 89 -3.49 -32.52 0.23
CA ARG A 89 -4.86 -33.04 0.41
C ARG A 89 -5.35 -33.91 -0.75
N SER A 90 -4.84 -33.68 -1.95
CA SER A 90 -5.24 -34.44 -3.16
C SER A 90 -4.58 -35.82 -3.24
N CYS A 91 -3.45 -36.03 -2.55
CA CYS A 91 -2.76 -37.32 -2.48
C CYS A 91 -3.19 -38.18 -1.27
N GLY A 92 -3.99 -37.63 -0.34
CA GLY A 92 -4.45 -38.31 0.87
C GLY A 92 -5.86 -38.93 0.79
N VAL A 93 -6.48 -38.98 -0.40
CA VAL A 93 -7.71 -39.74 -0.63
C VAL A 93 -7.36 -41.06 -1.31
N ASN A 94 -6.99 -42.04 -0.48
CA ASN A 94 -7.15 -43.48 -0.69
C ASN A 94 -7.32 -44.14 0.68
#